data_AF-A0A2N1U2P9-F1
#
_entry.id   AF-A0A2N1U2P9-F1
#
_cell.length_a   1.000
_cell.length_b   1.000
_cell.length_c   1.000
_cell.angle_alpha   90.00
_cell.angle_beta   90.00
_cell.angle_gamma   90.00
#
_symmetry.space_group_name_H-M   'P 1'
#
loop_
_entity.id
_entity.type
_entity.pdbx_description
1 polymer ?
#
loop_
_entity_poly.entity_id
_entity_poly.type
_entity_poly.pdbx_seq_one_letter_code
_entity_poly.pdbx_strand_id
1 'polypeptide(L)' 'MPVTFEKDDYKFFFYSNEHDPVHVHVRHGGGEAVFEVEARVELRESRT' A
#
# COMPACT_ATOMS: atom_id res chain seq x y z
N MET A 1 4.60 10.14 6.63
CA MET A 1 4.16 8.99 5.83
C MET A 1 3.49 9.53 4.57
N PRO A 2 4.12 9.44 3.40
CA PRO A 2 3.47 9.81 2.16
C PRO A 2 2.49 8.71 1.74
N VAL A 3 1.31 9.10 1.28
CA VAL A 3 0.46 8.16 0.53
C VAL A 3 1.15 7.91 -0.80
N THR A 4 1.45 6.65 -1.11
CA THR A 4 2.21 6.31 -2.31
C THR A 4 1.30 6.26 -3.55
N PHE A 5 0.03 5.90 -3.34
CA PHE A 5 -0.95 5.77 -4.41
C PHE A 5 -2.36 6.03 -3.86
N GLU A 6 -3.13 6.87 -4.57
CA GLU A 6 -4.55 7.11 -4.29
C GLU A 6 -5.38 6.83 -5.55
N LYS A 7 -6.51 6.16 -5.37
CA LYS A 7 -7.49 5.92 -6.44
C LYS A 7 -8.88 5.77 -5.85
N ASP A 8 -9.86 6.49 -6.38
CA ASP A 8 -11.27 6.40 -5.97
C ASP A 8 -11.44 6.45 -4.43
N ASP A 9 -10.76 7.41 -3.78
CA ASP A 9 -10.70 7.59 -2.31
C ASP A 9 -10.05 6.45 -1.50
N TYR A 10 -9.54 5.40 -2.16
CA TYR A 10 -8.67 4.42 -1.54
C TYR A 10 -7.25 4.96 -1.40
N LYS A 11 -6.70 4.86 -0.20
CA LYS A 11 -5.32 5.25 0.12
C LYS A 11 -4.49 4.02 0.40
N PHE A 12 -3.41 3.84 -0.36
CA PHE A 12 -2.50 2.70 -0.26
C PHE A 12 -1.22 3.12 0.45
N PHE A 13 -0.85 2.36 1.47
CA PHE A 13 0.34 2.59 2.27
C PHE A 13 1.30 1.41 2.09
N PHE A 14 2.46 1.70 1.51
CA PHE A 14 3.56 0.74 1.39
C PHE A 14 4.56 1.04 2.51
N TYR A 15 4.62 0.15 3.49
CA TYR A 15 5.58 0.28 4.58
C TYR A 15 6.88 -0.40 4.18
N SER A 16 7.91 0.40 3.91
CA SER A 16 9.24 -0.09 3.54
C SER A 16 10.03 -0.68 4.72
N ASN A 17 9.44 -0.74 5.92
CA ASN A 17 10.16 -1.05 7.17
C ASN A 17 9.41 -2.05 8.07
N GLU A 18 8.51 -2.85 7.52
CA GLU A 18 7.67 -3.76 8.31
C GLU A 18 7.96 -5.22 7.97
N HIS A 19 7.91 -6.03 9.04
CA HIS A 19 8.31 -7.42 9.11
C HIS A 19 7.69 -8.29 8.02
N ASP A 20 8.39 -9.36 7.64
CA ASP A 20 7.82 -10.39 6.77
C ASP A 20 6.54 -11.00 7.39
N PRO A 21 5.48 -11.24 6.58
CA PRO A 21 5.40 -10.98 5.15
C PRO A 21 5.15 -9.50 4.81
N VAL A 22 5.71 -9.05 3.68
CA VAL A 22 5.42 -7.72 3.11
C VAL A 22 3.91 -7.54 2.98
N HIS A 23 3.39 -6.41 3.42
CA HIS A 23 1.96 -6.14 3.36
C HIS A 23 1.64 -4.70 2.98
N VAL A 24 0.44 -4.50 2.45
CA VAL A 24 -0.09 -3.19 2.04
C VAL A 24 -1.34 -2.89 2.86
N HIS A 25 -1.33 -1.75 3.54
CA HIS A 25 -2.55 -1.24 4.18
C HIS A 25 -3.35 -0.44 3.17
N VAL A 26 -4.66 -0.67 3.16
CA VAL A 26 -5.61 0.06 2.33
C VAL A 26 -6.67 0.67 3.23
N ARG A 27 -6.87 1.99 3.11
CA ARG A 27 -7.91 2.72 3.85
C ARG A 27 -8.92 3.33 2.91
N HIS A 28 -10.19 3.30 3.30
CA HIS A 28 -11.29 3.97 2.61
C HIS A 28 -12.38 4.34 3.61
N GLY A 29 -12.80 5.61 3.61
CA GLY A 29 -13.71 6.15 4.62
C GLY A 29 -13.09 6.07 6.03
N GLY A 30 -13.52 5.08 6.80
CA GLY A 30 -12.98 4.77 8.14
C GLY A 30 -12.55 3.30 8.32
N GLY A 31 -12.58 2.50 7.25
CA GLY A 31 -12.18 1.10 7.27
C GLY A 31 -10.70 0.91 6.90
N GLU A 32 -10.15 -0.22 7.33
CA GLU A 32 -8.79 -0.65 7.03
C GLU A 32 -8.77 -2.12 6.60
N ALA A 33 -7.99 -2.41 5.56
CA ALA A 33 -7.69 -3.75 5.08
C ALA A 33 -6.17 -3.92 4.96
N VAL A 34 -5.69 -5.15 5.17
CA VAL A 34 -4.28 -5.51 5.06
C VAL A 34 -4.15 -6.65 4.06
N PHE A 35 -3.31 -6.46 3.04
CA PHE A 35 -3.00 -7.49 2.04
C PHE A 35 -1.59 -8.03 2.31
N GLU A 36 -1.47 -9.32 2.58
CA GLU A 36 -0.17 -10.01 2.56
C GLU A 36 0.29 -10.17 1.11
N VAL A 37 1.59 -9.98 0.86
CA VAL A 37 2.18 -10.07 -0.47
C VAL A 37 3.20 -11.19 -0.52
N GLU A 38 2.89 -12.24 -1.29
CA GLU A 38 3.65 -13.49 -1.22
C GLU A 38 4.67 -13.71 -2.36
N ALA A 39 4.61 -12.97 -3.47
CA ALA A 39 5.38 -13.33 -4.68
C ALA A 39 6.25 -12.20 -5.29
N ARG A 40 5.67 -11.06 -5.71
CA ARG A 40 6.42 -9.94 -6.30
C ARG A 40 5.57 -8.67 -6.33
N VAL A 41 6.13 -7.55 -5.86
CA VAL A 41 5.56 -6.21 -6.03
C VAL A 41 6.47 -5.43 -6.97
N GLU A 42 5.92 -4.86 -8.05
CA GLU A 42 6.68 -3.95 -8.93
C GLU A 42 5.92 -2.65 -9.17
N LEU A 43 6.55 -1.56 -8.75
CA LEU A 43 6.19 -0.21 -9.19
C LEU A 43 6.97 0.10 -10.47
N ARG A 44 6.27 0.20 -11.60
CA ARG A 44 6.89 0.39 -12.93
C ARG A 44 7.16 1.85 -13.28
N GLU A 45 6.40 2.80 -12.72
CA GLU A 45 6.65 4.23 -12.83
C GLU A 45 5.93 4.95 -11.68
N SER A 46 6.50 6.05 -11.19
CA SER A 46 5.85 7.00 -10.27
C SER A 46 6.24 8.41 -10.67
N ARG A 47 5.25 9.26 -10.92
CA ARG A 47 5.47 10.68 -11.20
C ARG A 47 4.77 11.52 -10.13
N THR A 48 5.51 12.48 -9.60
CA THR A 48 5.03 13.51 -8.68
C THR A 48 4.28 14.60 -9.44
#